data_AF-A0A9Q1FR66-F1
#
_entry.id   AF-A0A9Q1FR66-F1
#
_cell.length_a   1.000
_cell.length_b   1.000
_cell.length_c   1.000
_cell.angle_alpha   90.00
_cell.angle_beta   90.00
_cell.angle_gamma   90.00
#
_symmetry.space_group_name_H-M   'P 1'
#
loop_
_entity.id
_entity.type
_entity.pdbx_description
1 polymer ?
#
loop_
_entity_poly.entity_id
_entity_poly.type
_entity_poly.pdbx_seq_one_letter_code
_entity_poly.pdbx_strand_id
1 'polypeptide(L)'
;MVTFTGNRVNILCYSAAAVYYHRNHIVDLIQSLPNPNQLLRSIVVDAQEKAHLAEVRALGIVDEMVTGPFWRLISQQGNNILSLNHHLLNMKIHFERWSQDASSLLEGEALFSEDIVEVHKDKLYEELFRESGDDEFQRIDRVTYLEYL
;
A
#
# COMPACT_ATOMS: atom_id res chain seq x y z
N MET A 1 0.27 -3.54 29.96
CA MET A 1 0.52 -3.96 28.57
C MET A 1 -0.76 -3.70 27.79
N VAL A 2 -0.86 -2.56 27.10
CA VAL A 2 -2.02 -2.27 26.25
C VAL A 2 -1.77 -3.03 24.95
N THR A 3 -2.46 -4.15 24.74
CA THR A 3 -2.53 -4.79 23.43
C THR A 3 -3.30 -3.85 22.52
N PHE A 4 -2.57 -3.10 21.70
CA PHE A 4 -3.15 -2.20 20.71
C PHE A 4 -3.80 -3.06 19.60
N THR A 5 -5.13 -3.14 19.63
CA THR A 5 -5.92 -3.94 18.68
C THR A 5 -6.25 -3.09 17.45
N GLY A 6 -5.48 -3.29 16.38
CA GLY A 6 -5.81 -2.82 15.03
C GLY A 6 -5.59 -1.33 14.78
N ASN A 7 -4.44 -0.97 14.22
CA ASN A 7 -4.29 0.36 13.62
C ASN A 7 -5.16 0.36 12.35
N ARG A 8 -6.26 1.12 12.35
CA ARG A 8 -7.20 1.18 11.21
C ARG A 8 -6.50 1.51 9.90
N VAL A 9 -5.48 2.38 9.95
CA VAL A 9 -4.68 2.76 8.78
C VAL A 9 -3.86 1.58 8.29
N ASN A 10 -3.21 0.84 9.20
CA ASN A 10 -2.42 -0.33 8.85
C ASN A 10 -3.28 -1.45 8.24
N ILE A 11 -4.47 -1.69 8.79
CA ILE A 11 -5.40 -2.70 8.26
C ILE A 11 -5.84 -2.33 6.85
N LEU A 12 -6.13 -1.05 6.58
CA LEU A 12 -6.51 -0.60 5.25
C LEU A 12 -5.38 -0.79 4.24
N CYS A 13 -4.16 -0.35 4.57
CA CYS A 13 -3.00 -0.45 3.67
C CYS A 13 -2.63 -1.92 3.40
N TYR A 14 -2.57 -2.75 4.45
CA TYR A 14 -2.37 -4.19 4.35
C TYR A 14 -3.45 -4.88 3.50
N SER A 15 -4.72 -4.53 3.71
CA SER A 15 -5.81 -5.11 2.92
C SER A 15 -5.71 -4.68 1.46
N ALA A 16 -5.30 -3.43 1.19
CA ALA A 16 -5.10 -2.95 -0.16
C ALA A 16 -3.96 -3.73 -0.86
N ALA A 17 -2.82 -3.93 -0.19
CA ALA A 17 -1.74 -4.75 -0.71
C ALA A 17 -2.23 -6.16 -1.11
N ALA A 18 -2.95 -6.83 -0.21
CA ALA A 18 -3.52 -8.15 -0.46
C ALA A 18 -4.55 -8.16 -1.62
N VAL A 19 -5.44 -7.17 -1.67
CA VAL A 19 -6.43 -7.03 -2.76
C VAL A 19 -5.71 -6.82 -4.09
N TYR A 20 -4.68 -5.97 -4.15
CA TYR A 20 -3.89 -5.77 -5.36
C TYR A 20 -3.29 -7.09 -5.82
N TYR A 21 -2.58 -7.81 -4.95
CA TYR A 21 -1.93 -9.07 -5.30
C TYR A 21 -2.92 -10.16 -5.73
N HIS A 22 -4.08 -10.24 -5.07
CA HIS A 22 -5.09 -11.26 -5.35
C HIS A 22 -6.10 -10.87 -6.43
N ARG A 23 -6.05 -9.66 -7.01
CA ARG A 23 -7.03 -9.17 -7.99
C ARG A 23 -7.33 -10.17 -9.12
N ASN A 24 -6.29 -10.74 -9.72
CA ASN A 24 -6.44 -11.71 -10.82
C ASN A 24 -7.02 -13.03 -10.32
N HIS A 25 -6.60 -13.50 -9.14
CA HIS A 25 -7.16 -14.70 -8.52
C HIS A 25 -8.66 -14.53 -8.19
N ILE A 26 -9.08 -13.34 -7.76
CA ILE A 26 -10.49 -13.01 -7.49
C ILE A 26 -11.30 -13.04 -8.79
N VAL A 27 -10.77 -12.42 -9.86
CA VAL A 27 -11.40 -12.43 -11.18
C VAL A 27 -11.55 -13.86 -11.70
N ASP A 28 -10.48 -14.64 -11.68
CA ASP A 28 -10.48 -16.04 -12.15
C ASP A 28 -11.49 -16.89 -11.37
N LEU A 29 -11.53 -16.74 -10.04
CA LEU A 29 -12.47 -17.44 -9.18
C LEU A 29 -13.91 -17.11 -9.56
N ILE A 30 -14.26 -15.82 -9.68
CA ILE A 30 -15.64 -15.41 -9.99
C ILE A 30 -16.05 -15.85 -11.39
N GLN A 31 -15.15 -15.74 -12.37
CA GLN A 31 -15.40 -16.16 -13.74
C GLN A 31 -15.58 -17.68 -13.88
N SER A 32 -14.98 -18.47 -12.97
CA SER A 32 -15.15 -19.93 -12.94
C SER A 32 -16.52 -20.39 -12.42
N LEU A 33 -17.28 -19.51 -11.76
CA LEU A 33 -18.56 -19.87 -11.15
C LEU A 33 -19.68 -19.99 -12.20
N PRO A 34 -20.55 -21.02 -12.12
CA PRO A 34 -21.74 -21.08 -12.96
C PRO A 34 -22.77 -20.04 -12.49
N ASN A 35 -23.20 -19.14 -13.38
CA ASN A 35 -24.23 -18.13 -13.14
C ASN A 35 -23.97 -17.24 -11.89
N PRO A 36 -22.85 -16.49 -11.82
CA PRO A 36 -22.60 -15.58 -10.70
C PRO A 36 -23.73 -14.56 -10.58
N ASN A 37 -24.04 -14.09 -9.37
CA ASN A 37 -25.03 -13.04 -9.18
C ASN A 37 -24.47 -11.67 -9.64
N GLN A 38 -25.31 -10.64 -9.65
CA GLN A 38 -24.90 -9.30 -10.09
C GLN A 38 -23.80 -8.68 -9.21
N LEU A 39 -23.80 -8.96 -7.91
CA LEU A 39 -22.79 -8.47 -6.97
C LEU A 39 -21.41 -9.06 -7.27
N LEU A 40 -21.33 -10.36 -7.57
CA LEU A 40 -20.06 -10.98 -7.95
C LEU A 40 -19.57 -10.44 -9.30
N ARG A 41 -20.48 -10.19 -10.24
CA ARG A 41 -20.13 -9.56 -11.51
C ARG A 41 -19.57 -8.15 -11.35
N SER A 42 -20.10 -7.34 -10.43
CA SER A 42 -19.57 -5.99 -10.20
C SER A 42 -18.16 -6.03 -9.62
N ILE A 43 -17.83 -7.00 -8.75
CA ILE A 43 -16.47 -7.18 -8.22
C ILE A 43 -15.46 -7.39 -9.35
N VAL A 44 -15.80 -8.13 -10.42
CA VAL A 44 -14.91 -8.32 -11.57
C VAL A 44 -14.65 -6.99 -12.29
N VAL A 45 -15.68 -6.16 -12.44
CA VAL A 45 -15.53 -4.82 -13.03
C VAL A 45 -14.63 -3.96 -12.15
N ASP A 46 -14.89 -3.91 -10.85
CA ASP A 46 -14.12 -3.08 -9.91
C ASP A 46 -12.65 -3.53 -9.81
N ALA A 47 -12.38 -4.85 -9.87
CA ALA A 47 -11.04 -5.43 -9.82
C ALA A 47 -10.24 -5.23 -11.12
N GLN A 48 -10.87 -4.77 -12.19
CA GLN A 48 -10.25 -4.46 -13.47
C GLN A 48 -10.20 -2.95 -13.77
N GLU A 49 -10.89 -2.15 -12.96
CA GLU A 49 -10.91 -0.68 -13.09
C GLU A 49 -9.54 -0.09 -12.73
N LYS A 50 -8.96 0.68 -13.67
CA LYS A 50 -7.58 1.15 -13.56
C LYS A 50 -7.39 2.11 -12.39
N ALA A 51 -8.36 2.99 -12.16
CA ALA A 51 -8.30 3.94 -11.05
C ALA A 51 -8.27 3.21 -9.69
N HIS A 52 -9.16 2.24 -9.48
CA HIS A 52 -9.17 1.42 -8.26
C HIS A 52 -7.87 0.65 -8.09
N LEU A 53 -7.34 0.07 -9.18
CA LEU A 53 -6.08 -0.66 -9.13
C LEU A 53 -4.90 0.25 -8.79
N ALA A 54 -4.86 1.49 -9.28
CA ALA A 54 -3.84 2.48 -8.93
C ALA A 54 -3.92 2.87 -7.45
N GLU A 55 -5.12 3.18 -6.96
CA GLU A 55 -5.36 3.53 -5.55
C GLU A 55 -4.95 2.39 -4.59
N VAL A 56 -5.41 1.17 -4.89
CA VAL A 56 -5.13 -0.01 -4.07
C VAL A 56 -3.64 -0.36 -4.12
N ARG A 57 -2.98 -0.20 -5.26
CA ARG A 57 -1.52 -0.36 -5.38
C ARG A 57 -0.77 0.67 -4.55
N ALA A 58 -1.14 1.95 -4.63
CA ALA A 58 -0.50 3.02 -3.88
C ALA A 58 -0.62 2.79 -2.36
N LEU A 59 -1.81 2.40 -1.89
CA LEU A 59 -2.02 2.01 -0.50
C LEU A 59 -1.19 0.78 -0.10
N GLY A 60 -1.04 -0.20 -0.99
CA GLY A 60 -0.19 -1.36 -0.74
C GLY A 60 1.30 -1.00 -0.63
N ILE A 61 1.78 -0.08 -1.46
CA ILE A 61 3.15 0.46 -1.36
C ILE A 61 3.34 1.19 -0.02
N VAL A 62 2.35 1.97 0.42
CA VAL A 62 2.38 2.60 1.75
C VAL A 62 2.42 1.54 2.86
N ASP A 63 1.76 0.40 2.70
CA ASP A 63 1.88 -0.70 3.67
C ASP A 63 3.31 -1.21 3.81
N GLU A 64 3.90 -1.59 2.67
CA GLU A 64 5.22 -2.21 2.63
C GLU A 64 6.33 -1.26 3.09
N MET A 65 6.25 0.01 2.71
CA MET A 65 7.32 0.98 2.94
C MET A 65 7.14 1.79 4.23
N VAL A 66 5.91 1.91 4.73
CA VAL A 66 5.58 2.83 5.83
C VAL A 66 4.85 2.16 6.97
N THR A 67 3.58 1.76 6.78
CA THR A 67 2.73 1.37 7.92
C THR A 67 3.14 0.04 8.52
N GLY A 68 3.51 -0.93 7.69
CA GLY A 68 4.06 -2.21 8.10
C GLY A 68 5.37 -2.06 8.89
N PRO A 69 6.41 -1.41 8.34
CA PRO A 69 7.65 -1.13 9.07
C PRO A 69 7.42 -0.33 10.36
N PHE A 70 6.58 0.70 10.33
CA PHE A 70 6.27 1.49 11.52
C PHE A 70 5.58 0.66 12.61
N TRP A 71 4.68 -0.25 12.21
CA TRP A 71 4.04 -1.17 13.14
C TRP A 71 5.04 -2.15 13.78
N ARG A 72 5.98 -2.68 13.00
CA ARG A 72 7.08 -3.52 13.51
C ARG A 72 7.95 -2.76 14.49
N LEU A 73 8.31 -1.52 14.15
CA LEU A 73 9.08 -0.62 15.03
C LEU A 73 8.38 -0.41 16.37
N ILE A 74 7.09 -0.04 16.37
CA ILE A 74 6.32 0.16 17.60
C ILE A 74 6.23 -1.14 18.40
N SER A 75 6.02 -2.28 17.72
CA SER A 75 5.89 -3.58 18.39
C SER A 75 7.21 -4.03 19.05
N GLN A 76 8.36 -3.64 18.50
CA GLN A 76 9.68 -3.98 19.03
C GLN A 76 10.21 -2.98 20.06
N GLN A 77 10.00 -1.67 19.83
CA GLN A 77 10.64 -0.57 20.57
C GLN A 77 9.65 0.32 21.34
N GLY A 78 8.34 0.13 21.17
CA GLY A 78 7.27 1.00 21.69
C GLY A 78 6.99 0.93 23.18
N ASN A 79 7.94 0.46 23.99
CA ASN A 79 7.81 0.45 25.45
C ASN A 79 7.80 1.88 26.04
N ASN A 80 8.34 2.87 25.30
CA ASN A 80 8.28 4.28 25.66
C ASN A 80 7.92 5.12 24.43
N ILE A 81 6.83 5.89 24.49
CA ILE A 81 6.41 6.75 23.36
C ILE A 81 7.49 7.76 22.94
N LEU A 82 8.32 8.23 23.88
CA LEU A 82 9.35 9.24 23.61
C LEU A 82 10.52 8.67 22.78
N SER A 83 10.76 7.35 22.80
CA SER A 83 11.79 6.75 21.93
C SER A 83 11.39 6.80 20.45
N LEU A 84 10.09 6.99 20.15
CA LEU A 84 9.60 7.09 18.79
C LEU A 84 9.77 8.49 18.17
N ASN A 85 10.13 9.51 18.97
CA ASN A 85 10.19 10.90 18.49
C ASN A 85 11.11 11.08 17.27
N HIS A 86 12.28 10.42 17.27
CA HIS A 86 13.20 10.49 16.14
C HIS A 86 12.60 9.84 14.88
N HIS A 87 11.94 8.68 15.04
CA HIS A 87 11.28 7.97 13.94
C HIS A 87 10.08 8.74 13.39
N LEU A 88 9.27 9.35 14.26
CA LEU A 88 8.13 10.19 13.87
C LEU A 88 8.59 11.45 13.13
N LEU A 89 9.70 12.06 13.57
CA LEU A 89 10.30 13.19 12.87
C LEU A 89 10.78 12.79 11.47
N ASN A 90 11.49 11.66 11.35
CA ASN A 90 11.93 11.15 10.04
C ASN A 90 10.73 10.85 9.14
N MET A 91 9.67 10.24 9.68
CA MET A 91 8.45 9.97 8.93
C MET A 91 7.80 11.25 8.40
N LYS A 92 7.72 12.30 9.23
CA LYS A 92 7.23 13.61 8.81
C LYS A 92 8.06 14.18 7.65
N ILE A 93 9.39 14.15 7.75
CA ILE A 93 10.30 14.68 6.71
C ILE A 93 10.10 13.93 5.38
N HIS A 94 10.01 12.61 5.43
CA HIS A 94 9.77 11.80 4.23
C HIS A 94 8.40 12.07 3.62
N PHE A 95 7.34 12.18 4.42
CA PHE A 95 6.01 12.53 3.92
C PHE A 95 5.95 13.93 3.31
N GLU A 96 6.59 14.93 3.92
CA GLU A 96 6.67 16.26 3.33
C GLU A 96 7.37 16.20 1.97
N ARG A 97 8.47 15.46 1.85
CA ARG A 97 9.17 15.26 0.56
C ARG A 97 8.33 14.49 -0.45
N TRP A 98 7.82 13.32 -0.09
CA TRP A 98 7.03 12.46 -0.99
C TRP A 98 5.68 13.06 -1.37
N SER A 99 5.14 13.99 -0.58
CA SER A 99 3.96 14.78 -0.98
C SER A 99 4.22 15.69 -2.18
N GLN A 100 5.48 16.09 -2.39
CA GLN A 100 5.90 16.89 -3.54
C GLN A 100 6.39 16.00 -4.69
N ASP A 101 7.16 14.96 -4.36
CA ASP A 101 7.69 13.98 -5.32
C ASP A 101 7.88 12.60 -4.66
N ALA A 102 6.98 11.68 -4.99
CA ALA A 102 7.00 10.31 -4.49
C ALA A 102 7.89 9.36 -5.31
N SER A 103 8.65 9.85 -6.31
CA SER A 103 9.44 8.97 -7.20
C SER A 103 10.39 8.07 -6.42
N SER A 104 11.09 8.62 -5.43
CA SER A 104 11.98 7.85 -4.55
C SER A 104 11.26 6.74 -3.76
N LEU A 105 10.03 6.98 -3.29
CA LEU A 105 9.21 5.95 -2.66
C LEU A 105 8.85 4.84 -3.66
N LEU A 106 8.48 5.21 -4.88
CA LEU A 106 8.15 4.27 -5.96
C LEU A 106 9.37 3.49 -6.46
N GLU A 107 10.58 4.02 -6.27
CA GLU A 107 11.85 3.33 -6.51
C GLU A 107 12.25 2.41 -5.33
N GLY A 108 11.46 2.36 -4.26
CA GLY A 108 11.66 1.48 -3.12
C GLY A 108 12.49 2.07 -1.98
N GLU A 109 12.60 3.41 -1.88
CA GLU A 109 13.22 4.05 -0.71
C GLU A 109 12.44 3.73 0.57
N ALA A 110 13.12 3.11 1.54
CA ALA A 110 12.54 2.77 2.84
C ALA A 110 12.45 3.98 3.78
N LEU A 111 11.32 4.09 4.49
CA LEU A 111 11.08 5.14 5.48
C LEU A 111 12.03 5.08 6.68
N PHE A 112 12.36 3.85 7.10
CA PHE A 112 13.30 3.57 8.17
C PHE A 112 14.49 2.84 7.56
N SER A 113 15.67 3.04 8.16
CA SER A 113 16.85 2.25 7.80
C SER A 113 16.54 0.76 7.95
N GLU A 114 16.88 -0.03 6.93
CA GLU A 114 16.71 -1.50 6.94
C GLU A 114 17.49 -2.16 8.09
N ASP A 115 18.52 -1.50 8.63
CA ASP A 115 19.25 -1.95 9.83
C ASP A 115 18.41 -1.85 11.12
N ILE A 116 17.35 -1.04 11.10
CA ILE A 116 16.44 -0.82 12.24
C ILE A 116 15.17 -1.65 12.07
N VAL A 117 14.58 -1.63 10.87
CA VAL A 117 13.38 -2.39 10.54
C VAL A 117 13.51 -2.95 9.13
N GLU A 118 13.53 -4.27 9.03
CA GLU A 118 13.57 -4.97 7.74
C GLU A 118 12.30 -4.67 6.91
N VAL A 119 12.50 -4.39 5.62
CA VAL A 119 11.44 -4.36 4.60
C VAL A 119 11.38 -5.74 3.98
N HIS A 120 10.21 -6.38 4.04
CA HIS A 120 10.06 -7.74 3.51
C HIS A 120 9.86 -7.68 1.99
N LYS A 121 10.88 -8.06 1.23
CA LYS A 121 10.86 -8.08 -0.24
C LYS A 121 10.35 -9.43 -0.76
N ASP A 122 9.09 -9.73 -0.49
CA ASP A 122 8.44 -10.98 -0.92
C ASP A 122 7.70 -10.82 -2.26
N LYS A 123 6.88 -11.82 -2.64
CA LYS A 123 6.10 -11.78 -3.90
C LYS A 123 5.10 -10.64 -3.95
N LEU A 124 4.58 -10.20 -2.80
CA LEU A 124 3.65 -9.08 -2.72
C LEU A 124 4.39 -7.78 -3.04
N TYR A 125 5.57 -7.59 -2.42
CA TYR A 125 6.46 -6.48 -2.75
C TYR A 125 6.81 -6.45 -4.24
N GLU A 126 7.27 -7.58 -4.81
CA GLU A 126 7.63 -7.67 -6.23
C GLU A 126 6.46 -7.30 -7.16
N GLU A 127 5.24 -7.72 -6.83
CA GLU A 127 4.05 -7.40 -7.62
C GLU A 127 3.67 -5.92 -7.51
N LEU A 128 3.79 -5.32 -6.31
CA LEU A 128 3.50 -3.91 -6.08
C LEU A 128 4.48 -2.98 -6.80
N PHE A 129 5.75 -3.36 -6.90
CA PHE A 129 6.80 -2.54 -7.53
C PHE A 129 7.10 -2.91 -8.99
N ARG A 130 6.43 -3.92 -9.56
CA ARG A 130 6.59 -4.28 -10.97
C ARG A 130 6.20 -3.11 -11.87
N GLU A 131 7.02 -2.81 -12.87
CA GLU A 131 6.66 -1.82 -13.89
C GLU A 131 5.36 -2.24 -14.59
N SER A 132 4.35 -1.37 -14.53
CA SER A 132 3.12 -1.56 -15.30
C SER A 132 3.38 -1.11 -16.73
N GLY A 133 3.43 -2.04 -17.68
CA GLY A 133 3.53 -1.75 -19.12
C GLY A 133 2.26 -1.14 -19.73
N ASP A 134 1.34 -0.62 -18.91
CA ASP A 134 0.08 0.01 -19.33
C ASP A 134 0.24 1.53 -19.22
N ASP A 135 0.38 2.19 -20.37
CA ASP A 135 0.60 3.65 -20.49
C ASP A 135 -0.51 4.49 -19.84
N GLU A 136 -1.72 3.96 -19.69
CA GLU A 136 -2.84 4.65 -19.04
C GLU A 136 -2.70 4.61 -17.51
N PHE A 137 -2.20 3.50 -16.98
CA PHE A 137 -1.89 3.33 -15.57
C PHE A 137 -0.80 4.31 -15.11
N GLN A 138 0.22 4.50 -15.97
CA GLN A 138 1.30 5.47 -15.73
C GLN A 138 0.85 6.94 -15.83
N ARG A 139 -0.28 7.22 -16.49
CA ARG A 139 -0.82 8.59 -16.64
C ARG A 139 -1.68 9.01 -15.45
N ILE A 140 -2.40 8.07 -14.84
CA ILE A 140 -3.16 8.32 -13.60
C ILE A 140 -2.18 8.72 -12.47
N ASP A 141 -0.98 8.13 -12.43
CA ASP A 141 0.09 8.51 -11.49
C ASP A 141 0.61 9.96 -11.67
N ARG A 142 0.30 10.64 -12.80
CA ARG A 142 0.81 11.98 -13.09
C ARG A 142 -0.26 13.08 -13.15
N VAL A 143 -1.54 12.74 -13.29
CA VAL A 143 -2.60 13.74 -13.55
C VAL A 143 -3.93 13.33 -12.94
N THR A 144 -4.12 13.44 -11.61
CA THR A 144 -5.47 13.65 -11.02
C THR A 144 -5.42 14.03 -9.53
N TYR A 145 -5.00 15.25 -9.21
CA TYR A 145 -5.33 15.86 -7.90
C TYR A 145 -5.81 17.32 -7.99
N LEU A 146 -6.01 17.87 -9.21
CA LEU A 146 -6.36 19.28 -9.40
C LEU A 146 -7.79 19.55 -9.91
N GLU A 147 -8.65 18.54 -10.08
CA GLU A 147 -10.02 18.78 -10.61
C GLU A 147 -11.18 18.45 -9.64
N TYR A 148 -10.91 18.10 -8.38
CA TYR A 148 -11.99 17.80 -7.40
C TYR A 148 -11.80 18.41 -5.99
N LEU A 149 -11.13 19.56 -5.89
CA LEU A 149 -11.18 20.46 -4.71
C LEU A 149 -11.44 21.89 -5.17
#